data_AF-A0A2N6G0U3-F1
#
_entry.id   AF-A0A2N6G0U3-F1
#
_cell.length_a   1.000
_cell.length_b   1.000
_cell.length_c   1.000
_cell.angle_alpha   90.00
_cell.angle_beta   90.00
_cell.angle_gamma   90.00
#
_symmetry.space_group_name_H-M   'P 1'
#
loop_
_entity.id
_entity.type
_entity.pdbx_description
1 polymer ?
#
loop_
_entity_poly.entity_id
_entity_poly.type
_entity_poly.pdbx_seq_one_letter_code
_entity_poly.pdbx_strand_id
1 'polypeptide(L)' 'MRLLLAYPTKVGTFYIGQSSDGRFHPIFDNESLGSYAEAWQASEDLANDVTFSVLHPETGELLDTSTFGIPEDPTEWERV' A
#
# COMPACT_ATOMS: atom_id res chain seq x y z
N MET A 1 5.78 -12.81 2.33
CA MET A 1 5.39 -11.85 1.27
C MET A 1 6.64 -11.42 0.53
N ARG A 2 6.64 -11.37 -0.80
CA ARG A 2 7.73 -10.75 -1.59
C ARG A 2 7.35 -9.29 -1.89
N LEU A 3 8.20 -8.33 -1.56
CA LEU A 3 7.97 -6.93 -1.95
C LEU A 3 8.28 -6.75 -3.43
N LEU A 4 7.47 -5.95 -4.13
CA LEU A 4 7.60 -5.69 -5.56
C LEU A 4 7.77 -4.20 -5.85
N LEU A 5 6.99 -3.36 -5.17
CA LEU A 5 6.95 -1.92 -5.38
C LEU A 5 7.02 -1.18 -4.05
N ALA A 6 7.59 0.03 -4.07
CA ALA A 6 7.68 0.94 -2.95
C ALA A 6 7.28 2.36 -3.36
N TYR A 7 6.59 3.06 -2.47
CA TYR A 7 6.28 4.47 -2.61
C TYR A 7 6.45 5.21 -1.28
N PRO A 8 7.47 6.09 -1.17
CA PRO A 8 7.70 6.86 0.04
C PRO A 8 6.69 8.00 0.19
N THR A 9 6.14 8.17 1.39
CA THR A 9 5.24 9.26 1.76
C THR A 9 5.76 9.98 3.02
N LYS A 10 5.07 11.05 3.43
CA LYS A 10 5.40 11.80 4.65
C LYS A 10 5.26 10.99 5.96
N VAL A 11 4.50 9.89 5.96
CA VAL A 11 4.22 9.07 7.15
C VAL A 11 4.95 7.73 7.14
N GLY A 12 5.67 7.42 6.06
CA GLY A 12 6.37 6.15 5.87
C GLY A 12 6.30 5.67 4.43
N THR A 13 6.87 4.49 4.17
CA THR A 13 6.87 3.89 2.83
C THR A 13 5.75 2.87 2.75
N PHE A 14 4.88 3.03 1.75
CA PHE A 14 3.92 2.01 1.37
C PHE A 14 4.55 1.07 0.35
N TYR A 15 4.15 -0.19 0.38
CA TYR A 15 4.63 -1.20 -0.56
C TYR A 15 3.48 -1.93 -1.22
N ILE A 16 3.73 -2.44 -2.43
CA ILE A 16 2.95 -3.55 -2.98
C ILE A 16 3.79 -4.81 -2.86
N GLY A 17 3.28 -5.81 -2.15
CA GLY A 17 3.85 -7.14 -2.06
C GLY A 17 2.99 -8.20 -2.73
N GLN A 18 3.57 -9.36 -2.98
CA GLN A 18 2.87 -10.53 -3.48
C GLN A 18 3.06 -11.73 -2.54
N SER A 19 1.96 -12.39 -2.20
CA SER A 19 1.93 -13.63 -1.44
C SER A 19 2.21 -14.84 -2.32
N SER A 20 2.47 -16.00 -1.71
CA SER A 20 2.81 -17.24 -2.44
C SER A 20 1.66 -17.80 -3.28
N ASP A 21 0.42 -17.42 -3.00
CA ASP A 21 -0.77 -17.75 -3.79
C ASP A 21 -1.01 -16.76 -4.95
N GLY A 22 -0.10 -15.80 -5.16
CA GLY A 22 -0.13 -14.85 -6.26
C GLY A 22 -0.92 -13.57 -6.00
N ARG A 23 -1.57 -13.42 -4.82
CA ARG A 23 -2.33 -12.21 -4.49
C ARG A 23 -1.44 -11.03 -4.18
N PHE A 24 -1.93 -9.84 -4.47
CA PHE A 24 -1.24 -8.57 -4.24
C PHE A 24 -1.75 -7.90 -2.97
N HIS A 25 -0.84 -7.29 -2.23
CA HIS A 25 -1.10 -6.72 -0.92
C HIS A 25 -0.49 -5.32 -0.84
N PRO A 26 -1.30 -4.27 -0.62
CA PRO A 26 -0.78 -3.01 -0.10
C PRO A 26 -0.27 -3.25 1.32
N ILE A 27 0.92 -2.76 1.63
CA ILE A 27 1.60 -3.02 2.89
C ILE A 27 2.12 -1.71 3.47
N PHE A 28 1.89 -1.53 4.76
CA PHE A 28 2.45 -0.44 5.55
C PHE A 28 2.76 -0.96 6.95
N ASP A 29 3.92 -0.57 7.50
CA ASP A 29 4.40 -1.02 8.81
C ASP A 29 4.33 -2.55 9.04
N ASN A 30 4.73 -3.33 8.02
CA ASN A 30 4.65 -4.80 7.98
C ASN A 30 3.24 -5.39 8.04
N GLU A 31 2.19 -4.58 8.00
CA GLU A 31 0.80 -5.02 7.95
C GLU A 31 0.26 -5.00 6.52
N SER A 32 -0.55 -6.00 6.20
CA SER A 32 -1.26 -6.08 4.93
C SER A 32 -2.58 -5.31 5.04
N LEU A 33 -2.78 -4.32 4.18
CA LEU A 33 -3.99 -3.48 4.16
C LEU A 33 -5.07 -4.04 3.21
N GLY A 34 -4.81 -5.14 2.53
CA GLY A 34 -5.81 -5.78 1.68
C GLY A 34 -5.23 -6.95 0.93
N SER A 35 -6.03 -7.62 0.12
CA SER A 35 -5.58 -8.75 -0.70
C SER A 35 -6.33 -8.80 -2.01
N TYR A 36 -5.61 -8.66 -3.11
CA TYR A 36 -6.15 -8.37 -4.44
C TYR A 36 -5.69 -9.40 -5.47
N ALA A 37 -6.46 -9.56 -6.54
CA ALA A 37 -6.08 -10.43 -7.66
C ALA A 37 -5.01 -9.77 -8.54
N GLU A 38 -5.06 -8.44 -8.68
CA GLU A 38 -4.18 -7.66 -9.54
C GLU A 38 -3.47 -6.55 -8.77
N ALA A 39 -2.26 -6.18 -9.20
CA ALA A 39 -1.47 -5.14 -8.56
C ALA A 39 -2.10 -3.75 -8.66
N TRP A 40 -2.75 -3.44 -9.78
CA TRP A 40 -3.39 -2.13 -10.00
C TRP A 40 -4.57 -1.90 -9.04
N GLN A 41 -5.31 -2.95 -8.67
CA GLN A 41 -6.39 -2.84 -7.69
C GLN A 41 -5.83 -2.49 -6.31
N ALA A 42 -4.69 -3.09 -5.95
CA ALA A 42 -4.03 -2.84 -4.68
C ALA A 42 -3.53 -1.39 -4.58
N SER A 43 -2.94 -0.83 -5.64
CA SER A 43 -2.47 0.56 -5.66
C SER A 43 -3.62 1.57 -5.76
N GLU A 44 -4.66 1.30 -6.57
CA GLU A 44 -5.84 2.16 -6.70
C GLU A 44 -6.61 2.29 -5.37
N ASP A 45 -6.94 1.18 -4.72
CA ASP A 45 -7.66 1.21 -3.43
C ASP A 45 -6.83 1.89 -2.35
N LEU A 46 -5.51 1.66 -2.32
CA LEU A 46 -4.61 2.32 -1.39
C LEU A 46 -4.54 3.83 -1.63
N ALA A 47 -4.48 4.26 -2.89
CA ALA A 47 -4.46 5.68 -3.22
C ALA A 47 -5.78 6.40 -2.89
N ASN A 48 -6.88 5.66 -2.70
CA ASN A 48 -8.22 6.19 -2.46
C ASN A 48 -8.77 5.92 -1.05
N ASP A 49 -7.95 5.42 -0.11
CA ASP A 49 -8.37 5.06 1.25
C ASP A 49 -9.50 4.02 1.33
N VAL A 50 -9.48 3.07 0.39
CA VAL A 50 -10.47 1.96 0.28
C VAL A 50 -9.90 0.63 0.78
N THR A 51 -8.69 0.64 1.35
CA THR A 51 -8.07 -0.52 2.00
C THR A 51 -8.60 -0.74 3.42
N PHE A 52 -8.10 -1.74 4.11
CA PHE A 52 -8.20 -1.79 5.56
C PHE A 52 -7.53 -0.55 6.18
N SER A 53 -8.13 -0.06 7.26
CA SER A 53 -7.64 1.12 7.97
C SER A 53 -6.20 0.92 8.44
N VAL A 54 -5.40 1.96 8.25
CA VAL A 54 -4.00 2.00 8.66
C VAL A 54 -3.83 3.06 9.75
N LEU A 55 -3.00 2.75 10.74
CA LEU A 55 -2.67 3.66 11.84
C LEU A 55 -1.27 4.24 11.64
N HIS A 56 -1.07 5.48 12.05
CA HIS A 56 0.27 6.06 12.14
C HIS A 56 1.08 5.28 13.18
N PRO A 57 2.29 4.79 12.86
CA PRO A 57 3.04 3.89 13.72
C PRO A 57 3.45 4.55 15.05
N GLU A 58 3.67 5.87 15.03
CA GLU A 58 4.06 6.63 16.22
C GLU A 58 2.89 7.23 17.02
N THR A 59 1.83 7.71 16.35
CA THR A 59 0.73 8.46 17.03
C THR A 59 -0.51 7.60 17.27
N GLY A 60 -0.66 6.49 16.53
CA GLY A 60 -1.85 5.65 16.58
C GLY A 60 -3.10 6.28 15.96
N GLU A 61 -2.96 7.40 15.24
CA GLU A 61 -4.06 8.05 14.55
C GLU A 61 -4.39 7.34 13.24
N LEU A 62 -5.67 7.35 12.84
CA LEU A 62 -6.08 6.88 11.52
C LEU A 62 -5.45 7.73 10.44
N LEU A 63 -4.83 7.08 9.46
CA LEU A 63 -4.31 7.74 8.27
C LEU A 63 -5.39 7.76 7.19
N ASP A 64 -5.53 8.90 6.53
CA ASP A 64 -6.29 9.05 5.29
C ASP A 64 -5.30 9.02 4.12
N THR A 65 -5.17 7.84 3.51
CA THR A 65 -4.18 7.57 2.46
C THR A 65 -4.44 8.36 1.17
N SER A 66 -5.68 8.79 0.93
CA SER A 66 -6.05 9.64 -0.21
C SER A 66 -5.37 11.01 -0.20
N THR A 67 -4.88 11.44 0.96
CA THR A 67 -4.22 12.74 1.13
C THR A 67 -2.70 12.68 0.93
N PHE A 68 -2.12 11.51 0.65
CA PHE A 68 -0.67 11.31 0.61
C PHE A 68 -0.05 11.40 -0.78
N GLY A 69 -0.86 11.59 -1.82
CA GLY A 69 -0.37 11.70 -3.20
C GLY A 69 0.26 10.40 -3.70
N ILE A 70 -0.32 9.26 -3.29
CA ILE A 70 0.04 7.94 -3.78
C ILE A 70 -0.54 7.79 -5.19
N PRO A 71 0.26 7.48 -6.22
CA PRO A 71 -0.24 7.23 -7.56
C PRO A 71 -1.06 5.94 -7.60
N GLU A 72 -2.21 5.99 -8.27
CA GLU A 72 -3.08 4.84 -8.51
C GLU A 72 -2.42 3.80 -9.45
N ASP A 73 -1.60 4.26 -10.40
CA ASP A 73 -0.90 3.39 -11.34
C ASP A 73 0.38 2.82 -10.68
N PRO A 74 0.48 1.49 -10.49
CA PRO A 74 1.64 0.88 -9.85
C PRO A 74 2.92 0.97 -10.70
N THR A 75 2.84 1.39 -11.97
CA THR A 75 4.01 1.64 -12.82
C THR A 75 4.73 2.94 -12.47
N GLU A 76 4.09 3.84 -11.71
CA GLU A 76 4.69 5.08 -11.20
C GLU A 76 5.51 4.87 -9.91
N TRP A 77 5.48 3.66 -9.35
CA TRP A 77 6.17 3.30 -8.11
C TRP A 77 7.59 2.78 -8.38
N GLU A 78 8.45 2.85 -7.36
CA GLU A 78 9.81 2.29 -7.45
C GLU A 78 9.78 0.77 -7.31
N ARG A 79 10.54 0.05 -8.15
CA ARG A 79 10.70 -1.41 -8.02
C ARG A 79 11.73 -1.75 -6.94
N VAL A 80 11.41 -2.74 -6.11
CA VAL A 80 12.26 -3.25 -5.02
C VAL A 80 13.07 -4.47 -5.45
#